data_AF-A0A165CAU4-F1
#
_entry.id   AF-A0A165CAU4-F1
#
_cell.length_a   1.000
_cell.length_b   1.000
_cell.length_c   1.000
_cell.angle_alpha   90.00
_cell.angle_beta   90.00
_cell.angle_gamma   90.00
#
_symmetry.space_group_name_H-M   'P 1'
#
loop_
_entity.id
_entity.type
_entity.pdbx_description
1 polymer ?
#
loop_
_entity_poly.entity_id
_entity_poly.type
_entity_poly.pdbx_seq_one_letter_code
_entity_poly.pdbx_strand_id
1 'polypeptide(L)'
;MAIAGLLAFFSLVLRTNAFGWEIPVPNTFPNISSCVNEPLFYSCENTSVVMNTCCSPSPGGQVLQTQFWDTYTGLESEGQLLPKDSWTIHGLWPDNCDGTYGQYCDFSRQYDPDPSPAILPDGTPVPPYHGISVENFVLEFGRLDLLDYMNKYWINQGAPNRDFWAHEFSKHATCTSTYDVACYGPDYKEHQDVIDFYLSVVRAFQKYPTWEILAASGIYPSNTTTYTLSQIQAALKAQTGAVPYLGCGGENNTILEEVWYYNHVLGTEQFGQFKSIDADEESSCNSTGIWYYKRTPTSERDVRTMPCSFF
;
A
#
# COMPACT_ATOMS: atom_id res chain seq x y z
N MET A 1 34.36 -19.66 44.63
CA MET A 1 34.60 -18.42 43.85
C MET A 1 34.57 -18.80 42.37
N ALA A 2 33.43 -18.57 41.70
CA ALA A 2 33.30 -18.73 40.26
C ALA A 2 32.85 -17.36 39.72
N ILE A 3 33.67 -16.76 38.86
CA ILE A 3 33.38 -15.49 38.21
C ILE A 3 32.70 -15.83 36.88
N ALA A 4 31.42 -15.49 36.76
CA ALA A 4 30.68 -15.56 35.50
C ALA A 4 31.05 -14.35 34.64
N GLY A 5 31.66 -14.59 33.47
CA GLY A 5 31.92 -13.56 32.48
C GLY A 5 30.71 -13.36 31.58
N LEU A 6 30.19 -12.13 31.53
CA LEU A 6 29.19 -11.69 30.56
C LEU A 6 29.77 -11.77 29.13
N LEU A 7 29.11 -12.51 28.24
CA LEU A 7 29.32 -12.40 26.79
C LEU A 7 28.41 -11.27 26.26
N ALA A 8 29.02 -10.13 25.92
CA ALA A 8 28.35 -9.08 25.18
C ALA A 8 28.22 -9.49 23.71
N PHE A 9 26.99 -9.62 23.22
CA PHE A 9 26.71 -9.73 21.79
C PHE A 9 26.98 -8.38 21.14
N PHE A 10 28.07 -8.26 20.40
CA PHE A 10 28.28 -7.14 19.48
C PHE A 10 27.49 -7.43 18.20
N SER A 11 26.45 -6.62 17.96
CA SER A 11 25.75 -6.56 16.68
C SER A 11 26.73 -6.08 15.61
N LEU A 12 27.06 -6.97 14.67
CA LEU A 12 27.91 -6.62 13.53
C LEU A 12 27.06 -5.82 12.53
N VAL A 13 27.21 -4.49 12.54
CA VAL A 13 26.67 -3.65 11.47
C VAL A 13 27.52 -3.90 10.22
N LEU A 14 26.95 -4.61 9.25
CA LEU A 14 27.53 -4.72 7.91
C LEU A 14 27.46 -3.34 7.25
N ARG A 15 28.61 -2.66 7.15
CA ARG A 15 28.76 -1.41 6.40
C ARG A 15 29.10 -1.75 4.95
N THR A 16 28.14 -1.58 4.05
CA THR A 16 28.42 -1.56 2.61
C THR A 16 28.88 -0.16 2.21
N ASN A 17 30.20 0.03 2.13
CA ASN A 17 30.83 1.26 1.63
C ASN A 17 30.91 1.24 0.10
N ALA A 18 30.01 1.93 -0.59
CA ALA A 18 30.18 2.22 -2.02
C ALA A 18 30.43 3.70 -2.34
N PHE A 19 29.97 4.64 -1.51
CA PHE A 19 30.29 6.06 -1.64
C PHE A 19 30.39 6.67 -0.24
N GLY A 20 31.45 7.45 0.03
CA GLY A 20 31.79 7.99 1.36
C GLY A 20 30.86 9.08 1.90
N TRP A 21 29.57 8.98 1.62
CA TRP A 21 28.51 9.83 2.16
C TRP A 21 27.52 8.92 2.89
N GLU A 22 27.61 8.84 4.22
CA GLU A 22 26.52 8.25 5.01
C GLU A 22 25.35 9.23 4.94
N ILE A 23 24.36 8.96 4.06
CA ILE A 23 23.08 9.67 4.12
C ILE A 23 22.36 9.11 5.34
N PRO A 24 22.13 9.91 6.41
CA PRO A 24 21.44 9.42 7.58
C PRO A 24 19.98 9.13 7.19
N VAL A 25 19.57 7.87 7.32
CA VAL A 25 18.17 7.45 7.15
C VAL A 25 17.51 7.44 8.53
N PRO A 26 16.75 8.47 8.93
CA PRO A 26 16.02 8.46 10.18
C PRO A 26 14.99 7.32 10.19
N ASN A 27 14.87 6.64 11.33
CA ASN A 27 13.77 5.73 11.57
C ASN A 27 12.48 6.53 11.73
N THR A 28 11.40 6.06 11.11
CA THR A 28 10.05 6.58 11.24
C THR A 28 9.19 5.49 11.91
N PHE A 29 8.55 5.85 13.02
CA PHE A 29 7.55 5.02 13.69
C PHE A 29 6.64 5.89 14.58
N PRO A 30 5.34 5.54 14.73
CA PRO A 30 4.52 6.14 15.76
C PRO A 30 4.97 5.64 17.15
N ASN A 31 4.48 6.27 18.22
CA ASN A 31 4.76 5.89 19.59
C ASN A 31 4.01 4.59 19.99
N ILE A 32 4.43 3.47 19.43
CA ILE A 32 3.86 2.13 19.67
C ILE A 32 4.04 1.70 21.14
N SER A 33 4.98 2.30 21.87
CA SER A 33 5.15 2.02 23.30
C SER A 33 3.88 2.35 24.12
N SER A 34 3.06 3.29 23.63
CA SER A 34 1.75 3.60 24.20
C SER A 34 0.74 2.45 24.09
N CYS A 35 0.98 1.48 23.21
CA CYS A 35 0.08 0.35 22.94
C CYS A 35 0.39 -0.91 23.75
N VAL A 36 1.48 -0.94 24.52
CA VAL A 36 1.96 -2.16 25.21
C VAL A 36 0.95 -2.73 26.20
N ASN A 37 0.11 -1.88 26.80
CA ASN A 37 -0.91 -2.28 27.77
C ASN A 37 -2.33 -2.27 27.19
N GLU A 38 -2.47 -1.96 25.90
CA GLU A 38 -3.78 -1.98 25.24
C GLU A 38 -4.22 -3.42 24.97
N PRO A 39 -5.54 -3.71 25.01
CA PRO A 39 -6.03 -5.04 24.71
C PRO A 39 -5.74 -5.41 23.25
N LEU A 40 -5.38 -6.67 23.04
CA LEU A 40 -5.11 -7.21 21.71
C LEU A 40 -6.41 -7.66 21.06
N PHE A 41 -6.86 -6.94 20.04
CA PHE A 41 -8.01 -7.27 19.21
C PHE A 41 -7.76 -6.87 17.76
N TYR A 42 -8.40 -7.56 16.83
CA TYR A 42 -8.46 -7.12 15.45
C TYR A 42 -9.46 -5.97 15.35
N SER A 43 -9.11 -4.93 14.58
CA SER A 43 -10.04 -3.87 14.18
C SER A 43 -11.33 -4.46 13.60
N CYS A 44 -12.47 -3.78 13.79
CA CYS A 44 -13.82 -4.24 13.43
C CYS A 44 -14.35 -5.51 14.12
N GLU A 45 -13.52 -6.25 14.88
CA GLU A 45 -13.96 -7.43 15.65
C GLU A 45 -14.24 -7.09 17.11
N ASN A 46 -13.66 -6.01 17.63
CA ASN A 46 -13.93 -5.52 18.97
C ASN A 46 -15.21 -4.69 19.00
N THR A 47 -16.10 -5.01 19.94
CA THR A 47 -17.37 -4.29 20.17
C THR A 47 -17.27 -3.22 21.25
N SER A 48 -16.13 -3.13 21.93
CA SER A 48 -15.85 -2.10 22.93
C SER A 48 -15.25 -0.85 22.29
N VAL A 49 -15.46 0.30 22.91
CA VAL A 49 -14.85 1.56 22.48
C VAL A 49 -13.33 1.46 22.52
N VAL A 50 -12.67 1.80 21.42
CA VAL A 50 -11.21 1.93 21.34
C VAL A 50 -10.82 3.26 21.98
N MET A 51 -10.23 3.21 23.18
CA MET A 51 -9.84 4.43 23.91
C MET A 51 -8.57 5.06 23.33
N ASN A 52 -7.60 4.25 22.93
CA ASN A 52 -6.35 4.69 22.32
C ASN A 52 -6.36 4.33 20.83
N THR A 53 -6.82 5.28 20.02
CA THR A 53 -6.95 5.13 18.56
C THR A 53 -5.60 5.05 17.85
N CYS A 54 -4.48 5.41 18.50
CA CYS A 54 -3.14 5.18 17.96
C CYS A 54 -2.73 3.70 17.90
N CYS A 55 -3.50 2.81 18.55
CA CYS A 55 -3.16 1.40 18.70
C CYS A 55 -4.06 0.45 17.90
N SER A 56 -5.06 0.99 17.21
CA SER A 56 -5.95 0.26 16.30
C SER A 56 -6.58 1.25 15.31
N PRO A 57 -6.61 0.95 14.00
CA PRO A 57 -7.31 1.78 13.02
C PRO A 57 -8.75 2.06 13.45
N SER A 58 -9.07 3.34 13.63
CA SER A 58 -10.39 3.79 14.09
C SER A 58 -10.62 5.30 13.84
N PRO A 59 -11.65 5.70 13.06
CA PRO A 59 -12.39 4.88 12.08
C PRO A 59 -11.44 4.26 11.04
N GLY A 60 -11.96 3.45 10.12
CA GLY A 60 -11.10 2.83 9.11
C GLY A 60 -10.56 1.44 9.46
N GLY A 61 -11.29 0.68 10.27
CA GLY A 61 -10.86 -0.62 10.78
C GLY A 61 -10.79 -1.74 9.73
N GLN A 62 -11.43 -1.57 8.57
CA GLN A 62 -11.35 -2.52 7.46
C GLN A 62 -10.34 -1.99 6.46
N VAL A 63 -9.14 -2.58 6.42
CA VAL A 63 -8.01 -2.07 5.65
C VAL A 63 -7.84 -2.85 4.34
N LEU A 64 -8.00 -2.16 3.21
CA LEU A 64 -7.91 -2.72 1.87
C LEU A 64 -6.51 -2.46 1.33
N GLN A 65 -5.80 -3.52 0.92
CA GLN A 65 -4.63 -3.37 0.06
C GLN A 65 -5.09 -3.55 -1.39
N THR A 66 -5.00 -2.49 -2.19
CA THR A 66 -5.54 -2.45 -3.55
C THR A 66 -4.42 -2.45 -4.60
N GLN A 67 -4.65 -3.12 -5.72
CA GLN A 67 -3.65 -3.28 -6.78
C GLN A 67 -4.26 -3.12 -8.17
N PHE A 68 -3.43 -2.67 -9.11
CA PHE A 68 -3.75 -2.55 -10.52
C PHE A 68 -3.05 -3.61 -11.39
N TRP A 69 -3.74 -4.00 -12.46
CA TRP A 69 -3.17 -4.61 -13.64
C TRP A 69 -3.34 -3.69 -14.85
N ASP A 70 -2.45 -2.71 -14.97
CA ASP A 70 -2.37 -1.89 -16.18
C ASP A 70 -1.60 -2.59 -17.30
N THR A 71 -1.86 -2.19 -18.55
CA THR A 71 -1.08 -2.64 -19.71
C THR A 71 -0.17 -1.57 -20.30
N TYR A 72 -0.34 -0.31 -19.87
CA TYR A 72 0.41 0.87 -20.27
C TYR A 72 0.35 1.94 -19.16
N THR A 73 1.31 2.86 -19.15
CA THR A 73 1.37 4.00 -18.21
C THR A 73 0.94 5.30 -18.85
N GLY A 74 1.04 5.43 -20.18
CA GLY A 74 0.81 6.69 -20.89
C GLY A 74 2.00 7.66 -20.82
N LEU A 75 3.04 7.33 -20.03
CA LEU A 75 4.28 8.07 -19.87
C LEU A 75 5.51 7.21 -20.21
N GLU A 76 5.35 6.20 -21.08
CA GLU A 76 6.44 5.32 -21.52
C GLU A 76 7.60 6.12 -22.14
N SER A 77 7.30 7.21 -22.86
CA SER A 77 8.31 8.10 -23.45
C SER A 77 9.15 8.84 -22.40
N GLU A 78 8.66 8.93 -21.16
CA GLU A 78 9.36 9.53 -20.02
C GLU A 78 10.05 8.46 -19.15
N GLY A 79 9.95 7.18 -19.53
CA GLY A 79 10.59 6.07 -18.83
C GLY A 79 9.78 5.51 -17.65
N GLN A 80 8.55 5.99 -17.43
CA GLN A 80 7.60 5.38 -16.49
C GLN A 80 7.06 4.08 -17.09
N LEU A 81 7.51 2.95 -16.57
CA LEU A 81 7.23 1.61 -17.08
C LEU A 81 6.72 0.72 -15.97
N LEU A 82 5.90 -0.25 -16.34
CA LEU A 82 5.30 -1.21 -15.42
C LEU A 82 6.31 -2.31 -15.03
N PRO A 83 6.23 -2.87 -13.81
CA PRO A 83 7.09 -3.96 -13.40
C PRO A 83 6.68 -5.25 -14.12
N LYS A 84 7.64 -5.90 -14.78
CA LYS A 84 7.40 -7.21 -15.38
C LYS A 84 7.09 -8.25 -14.31
N ASP A 85 6.19 -9.18 -14.62
CA ASP A 85 5.78 -10.29 -13.75
C ASP A 85 5.23 -9.81 -12.38
N SER A 86 4.61 -8.63 -12.32
CA SER A 86 4.05 -8.09 -11.08
C SER A 86 2.85 -7.18 -11.34
N TRP A 87 1.89 -7.20 -10.42
CA TRP A 87 0.86 -6.17 -10.31
C TRP A 87 1.47 -4.87 -9.76
N THR A 88 0.76 -3.76 -9.82
CA THR A 88 1.18 -2.49 -9.23
C THR A 88 0.29 -2.11 -8.06
N ILE A 89 0.83 -1.31 -7.14
CA ILE A 89 0.10 -0.73 -6.01
C ILE A 89 -0.92 0.27 -6.57
N HIS A 90 -2.16 0.15 -6.13
CA HIS A 90 -3.15 1.22 -6.17
C HIS A 90 -3.04 2.01 -4.86
N GLY A 91 -3.30 1.35 -3.72
CA GLY A 91 -3.18 2.01 -2.42
C GLY A 91 -3.37 1.10 -1.20
N LEU A 92 -3.60 1.76 -0.06
CA LEU A 92 -3.96 1.16 1.22
C LEU A 92 -5.09 1.98 1.85
N TRP A 93 -6.30 1.45 1.86
CA TRP A 93 -7.49 2.24 2.16
C TRP A 93 -8.15 1.81 3.47
N PRO A 94 -8.47 2.77 4.36
CA PRO A 94 -9.15 2.48 5.59
C PRO A 94 -10.67 2.68 5.45
N ASP A 95 -11.40 1.59 5.23
CA ASP A 95 -12.86 1.57 5.23
C ASP A 95 -13.40 1.40 6.65
N ASN A 96 -14.58 1.96 6.90
CA ASN A 96 -15.34 1.68 8.10
C ASN A 96 -15.76 0.20 8.12
N CYS A 97 -16.05 -0.29 9.31
CA CYS A 97 -16.44 -1.69 9.52
C CYS A 97 -17.80 -2.08 8.90
N ASP A 98 -18.53 -1.11 8.36
CA ASP A 98 -19.79 -1.29 7.63
C ASP A 98 -19.64 -1.16 6.11
N GLY A 99 -18.39 -1.08 5.61
CA GLY A 99 -18.06 -0.93 4.19
C GLY A 99 -18.19 0.50 3.66
N THR A 100 -18.64 1.47 4.47
CA THR A 100 -18.55 2.90 4.10
C THR A 100 -17.12 3.41 4.28
N TYR A 101 -16.78 4.57 3.73
CA TYR A 101 -15.42 5.09 3.85
C TYR A 101 -15.38 6.62 3.91
N GLY A 102 -14.37 7.14 4.59
CA GLY A 102 -14.01 8.56 4.58
C GLY A 102 -13.12 8.91 3.40
N GLN A 103 -13.10 10.18 3.01
CA GLN A 103 -12.18 10.71 2.00
C GLN A 103 -11.73 12.11 2.42
N TYR A 104 -10.43 12.39 2.30
CA TYR A 104 -9.84 13.69 2.61
C TYR A 104 -10.21 14.21 4.02
N CYS A 105 -10.01 13.38 5.05
CA CYS A 105 -10.52 13.65 6.39
C CYS A 105 -9.71 14.68 7.19
N ASP A 106 -8.52 15.08 6.71
CA ASP A 106 -7.69 16.12 7.33
C ASP A 106 -7.03 17.02 6.27
N PHE A 107 -7.61 18.20 6.06
CA PHE A 107 -7.07 19.19 5.10
C PHE A 107 -5.74 19.81 5.54
N SER A 108 -5.34 19.71 6.82
CA SER A 108 -4.04 20.21 7.27
C SER A 108 -2.87 19.31 6.84
N ARG A 109 -3.18 18.07 6.43
CA ARG A 109 -2.24 17.06 5.93
C ARG A 109 -2.59 16.60 4.51
N GLN A 110 -3.26 17.45 3.75
CA GLN A 110 -3.58 17.22 2.34
C GLN A 110 -2.41 17.72 1.49
N TYR A 111 -1.91 16.86 0.59
CA TYR A 111 -0.80 17.14 -0.33
C TYR A 111 -1.15 16.89 -1.81
N ASP A 112 -2.39 16.51 -2.11
CA ASP A 112 -2.85 16.13 -3.45
C ASP A 112 -3.05 17.38 -4.35
N PRO A 113 -2.29 17.48 -5.46
CA PRO A 113 -2.35 18.63 -6.37
C PRO A 113 -3.58 18.65 -7.27
N ASP A 114 -4.31 17.53 -7.43
CA ASP A 114 -5.52 17.43 -8.24
C ASP A 114 -6.58 16.54 -7.57
N PRO A 115 -7.28 17.07 -6.53
CA PRO A 115 -8.19 16.27 -5.72
C PRO A 115 -9.34 15.64 -6.49
N SER A 116 -9.54 14.33 -6.30
CA SER A 116 -10.62 13.55 -6.90
C SER A 116 -11.35 12.70 -5.85
N PRO A 117 -12.56 13.09 -5.41
CA PRO A 117 -13.36 14.19 -5.94
C PRO A 117 -12.89 15.57 -5.47
N ALA A 118 -13.08 16.60 -6.30
CA ALA A 118 -12.80 17.99 -5.93
C ALA A 118 -13.82 18.58 -4.94
N ILE A 119 -14.98 17.93 -4.77
CA ILE A 119 -16.04 18.31 -3.84
C ILE A 119 -16.53 17.04 -3.14
N LEU A 120 -16.50 17.04 -1.81
CA LEU A 120 -16.98 15.93 -0.98
C LEU A 120 -18.51 15.79 -1.04
N PRO A 121 -19.08 14.64 -0.63
CA PRO A 121 -20.53 14.42 -0.66
C PRO A 121 -21.37 15.44 0.12
N ASP A 122 -20.78 16.10 1.13
CA ASP A 122 -21.42 17.15 1.92
C ASP A 122 -21.33 18.56 1.30
N GLY A 123 -20.69 18.67 0.11
CA GLY A 123 -20.47 19.92 -0.60
C GLY A 123 -19.18 20.65 -0.24
N THR A 124 -18.36 20.11 0.66
CA THR A 124 -17.08 20.72 1.05
C THR A 124 -16.06 20.62 -0.10
N PRO A 125 -15.51 21.73 -0.60
CA PRO A 125 -14.45 21.69 -1.61
C PRO A 125 -13.13 21.19 -1.01
N VAL A 126 -12.43 20.32 -1.74
CA VAL A 126 -11.08 19.87 -1.37
C VAL A 126 -10.07 20.80 -2.06
N PRO A 127 -9.29 21.60 -1.32
CA PRO A 127 -8.35 22.53 -1.93
C PRO A 127 -7.18 21.78 -2.59
N PRO A 128 -6.82 22.09 -3.85
CA PRO A 128 -5.61 21.56 -4.47
C PRO A 128 -4.35 22.02 -3.74
N TYR A 129 -3.40 21.12 -3.58
CA TYR A 129 -2.10 21.43 -2.98
C TYR A 129 -1.12 21.99 -4.03
N HIS A 130 -0.37 23.03 -3.65
CA HIS A 130 0.61 23.69 -4.53
C HIS A 130 2.00 23.81 -3.88
N GLY A 131 2.24 23.07 -2.79
CA GLY A 131 3.53 23.05 -2.11
C GLY A 131 4.52 22.06 -2.74
N ILE A 132 5.50 21.65 -1.94
CA ILE A 132 6.53 20.72 -2.39
C ILE A 132 5.96 19.30 -2.50
N SER A 133 6.27 18.57 -3.57
CA SER A 133 5.68 17.25 -3.79
C SER A 133 6.09 16.23 -2.74
N VAL A 134 5.23 15.23 -2.48
CA VAL A 134 5.51 14.14 -1.53
C VAL A 134 6.79 13.35 -1.82
N GLU A 135 7.21 13.29 -3.08
CA GLU A 135 8.54 12.77 -3.47
C GLU A 135 9.68 13.45 -2.71
N ASN A 136 9.61 14.77 -2.50
CA ASN A 136 10.64 15.50 -1.76
C ASN A 136 10.61 15.16 -0.27
N PHE A 137 9.44 14.85 0.32
CA PHE A 137 9.39 14.37 1.71
C PHE A 137 10.19 13.06 1.85
N VAL A 138 10.04 12.14 0.89
CA VAL A 138 10.81 10.88 0.86
C VAL A 138 12.31 11.15 0.74
N LEU A 139 12.71 12.11 -0.11
CA LEU A 139 14.11 12.53 -0.27
C LEU A 139 14.68 13.19 1.00
N GLU A 140 13.91 14.03 1.70
CA GLU A 140 14.31 14.70 2.94
C GLU A 140 14.55 13.70 4.08
N PHE A 141 13.80 12.59 4.10
CA PHE A 141 14.04 11.46 4.98
C PHE A 141 15.15 10.51 4.49
N GLY A 142 15.84 10.85 3.40
CA GLY A 142 16.93 10.04 2.84
C GLY A 142 16.49 8.66 2.33
N ARG A 143 15.18 8.42 2.15
CA ARG A 143 14.58 7.12 1.79
C ARG A 143 14.62 6.85 0.29
N LEU A 144 15.83 6.86 -0.26
CA LEU A 144 16.07 6.57 -1.68
C LEU A 144 15.62 5.15 -2.06
N ASP A 145 15.69 4.21 -1.12
CA ASP A 145 15.19 2.84 -1.23
C ASP A 145 13.66 2.80 -1.41
N LEU A 146 12.92 3.56 -0.61
CA LEU A 146 11.47 3.67 -0.70
C LEU A 146 11.06 4.34 -2.00
N LEU A 147 11.72 5.45 -2.37
CA LEU A 147 11.43 6.17 -3.60
C LEU A 147 11.69 5.30 -4.84
N ASP A 148 12.78 4.54 -4.88
CA ASP A 148 13.06 3.60 -5.96
C ASP A 148 12.01 2.49 -6.04
N TYR A 149 11.59 1.94 -4.89
CA TYR A 149 10.53 0.93 -4.85
C TYR A 149 9.20 1.49 -5.35
N MET A 150 8.77 2.65 -4.86
CA MET A 150 7.52 3.28 -5.28
C MET A 150 7.54 3.60 -6.79
N ASN A 151 8.65 4.10 -7.32
CA ASN A 151 8.81 4.32 -8.76
C ASN A 151 8.79 3.04 -9.61
N LYS A 152 8.97 1.86 -9.01
CA LYS A 152 8.91 0.57 -9.69
C LYS A 152 7.55 -0.10 -9.59
N TYR A 153 6.85 0.08 -8.48
CA TYR A 153 5.66 -0.71 -8.14
C TYR A 153 4.41 0.13 -7.88
N TRP A 154 4.49 1.45 -7.68
CA TRP A 154 3.35 2.33 -7.43
C TRP A 154 3.23 3.36 -8.56
N ILE A 155 2.73 2.88 -9.70
CA ILE A 155 2.78 3.58 -10.98
C ILE A 155 1.45 4.29 -11.24
N ASN A 156 1.53 5.57 -11.59
CA ASN A 156 0.37 6.34 -12.03
C ASN A 156 0.11 6.16 -13.53
N GLN A 157 -1.12 6.36 -13.97
CA GLN A 157 -1.51 6.32 -15.37
C GLN A 157 -1.76 7.73 -15.90
N GLY A 158 -1.06 8.10 -16.97
CA GLY A 158 -1.22 9.39 -17.67
C GLY A 158 -0.62 10.60 -16.95
N ALA A 159 -0.05 10.42 -15.76
CA ALA A 159 0.52 11.50 -14.94
C ALA A 159 1.71 11.00 -14.09
N PRO A 160 2.53 11.91 -13.52
CA PRO A 160 3.65 11.56 -12.66
C PRO A 160 3.22 10.75 -11.42
N ASN A 161 4.04 9.77 -11.03
CA ASN A 161 3.75 8.94 -9.85
C ASN A 161 3.54 9.75 -8.56
N ARG A 162 4.32 10.83 -8.37
CA ARG A 162 4.25 11.66 -7.17
C ARG A 162 2.88 12.32 -6.93
N ASP A 163 2.13 12.58 -8.00
CA ASP A 163 0.80 13.19 -7.90
C ASP A 163 -0.19 12.15 -7.36
N PHE A 164 -0.06 10.89 -7.81
CA PHE A 164 -0.86 9.77 -7.33
C PHE A 164 -0.50 9.37 -5.90
N TRP A 165 0.78 9.36 -5.51
CA TRP A 165 1.15 9.10 -4.12
C TRP A 165 0.62 10.17 -3.17
N ALA A 166 0.52 11.41 -3.64
CA ALA A 166 -0.07 12.51 -2.89
C ALA A 166 -1.59 12.32 -2.74
N HIS A 167 -2.27 11.91 -3.81
CA HIS A 167 -3.68 11.50 -3.80
C HIS A 167 -3.95 10.42 -2.76
N GLU A 168 -3.20 9.32 -2.82
CA GLU A 168 -3.42 8.15 -1.98
C GLU A 168 -3.25 8.47 -0.49
N PHE A 169 -2.22 9.23 -0.12
CA PHE A 169 -2.07 9.68 1.27
C PHE A 169 -3.21 10.63 1.67
N SER A 170 -3.44 11.67 0.88
CA SER A 170 -4.35 12.76 1.23
C SER A 170 -5.79 12.30 1.37
N LYS A 171 -6.23 11.41 0.47
CA LYS A 171 -7.59 10.91 0.42
C LYS A 171 -7.84 9.81 1.44
N HIS A 172 -6.90 8.87 1.60
CA HIS A 172 -7.13 7.64 2.36
C HIS A 172 -6.43 7.65 3.72
N ALA A 173 -5.12 7.94 3.78
CA ALA A 173 -4.36 7.87 5.03
C ALA A 173 -4.83 8.87 6.08
N THR A 174 -5.34 10.04 5.65
CA THR A 174 -5.90 11.05 6.56
C THR A 174 -7.18 10.61 7.26
N CYS A 175 -7.80 9.51 6.81
CA CYS A 175 -9.08 9.00 7.33
C CYS A 175 -8.95 7.85 8.34
N THR A 176 -7.72 7.50 8.75
CA THR A 176 -7.46 6.54 9.82
C THR A 176 -6.51 7.13 10.85
N SER A 177 -6.79 6.83 12.12
CA SER A 177 -6.15 7.49 13.26
C SER A 177 -4.72 7.06 13.53
N THR A 178 -4.27 5.90 13.05
CA THR A 178 -2.92 5.42 13.38
C THR A 178 -1.83 6.23 12.68
N TYR A 179 -2.16 7.01 11.65
CA TYR A 179 -1.27 7.99 11.02
C TYR A 179 -1.42 9.40 11.60
N ASP A 180 -2.29 9.63 12.58
CA ASP A 180 -2.42 10.95 13.17
C ASP A 180 -1.10 11.39 13.81
N VAL A 181 -0.73 12.66 13.60
CA VAL A 181 0.49 13.25 14.15
C VAL A 181 0.56 13.11 15.67
N ALA A 182 -0.60 13.13 16.34
CA ALA A 182 -0.72 12.91 17.78
C ALA A 182 -0.15 11.54 18.23
N CYS A 183 -0.12 10.54 17.35
CA CYS A 183 0.41 9.21 17.63
C CYS A 183 1.94 9.15 17.60
N TYR A 184 2.64 10.16 17.08
CA TYR A 184 4.11 10.19 16.96
C TYR A 184 4.80 10.80 18.19
N GLY A 185 4.06 11.49 19.05
CA GLY A 185 4.59 12.09 20.27
C GLY A 185 5.43 13.36 20.01
N PRO A 186 6.21 13.82 21.02
CA PRO A 186 6.87 15.12 20.99
C PRO A 186 8.04 15.22 20.00
N ASP A 187 8.58 14.08 19.58
CA ASP A 187 9.73 13.99 18.66
C ASP A 187 9.31 13.85 17.19
N TYR A 188 8.01 14.04 16.89
CA TYR A 188 7.49 14.01 15.53
C TYR A 188 8.27 14.97 14.63
N LYS A 189 8.68 14.45 13.47
CA LYS A 189 9.21 15.25 12.37
C LYS A 189 8.13 15.42 11.33
N GLU A 190 7.99 16.63 10.80
CA GLU A 190 7.03 16.92 9.74
C GLU A 190 7.18 15.91 8.59
N HIS A 191 6.05 15.35 8.15
CA HIS A 191 5.91 14.30 7.13
C HIS A 191 6.35 12.88 7.55
N GLN A 192 6.69 12.65 8.82
CA GLN A 192 7.02 11.29 9.28
C GLN A 192 5.85 10.31 9.09
N ASP A 193 4.62 10.79 9.26
CA ASP A 193 3.39 10.02 9.03
C ASP A 193 3.19 9.64 7.56
N VAL A 194 3.56 10.53 6.64
CA VAL A 194 3.56 10.29 5.19
C VAL A 194 4.54 9.17 4.82
N ILE A 195 5.76 9.22 5.37
CA ILE A 195 6.78 8.18 5.12
C ILE A 195 6.31 6.83 5.67
N ASP A 196 5.75 6.82 6.89
CA ASP A 196 5.22 5.60 7.48
C ASP A 196 4.03 5.03 6.71
N PHE A 197 3.14 5.86 6.15
CA PHE A 197 2.07 5.39 5.26
C PHE A 197 2.63 4.68 4.03
N TYR A 198 3.60 5.28 3.34
CA TYR A 198 4.19 4.66 2.15
C TYR A 198 4.89 3.33 2.48
N LEU A 199 5.55 3.23 3.63
CA LEU A 199 6.12 1.96 4.10
C LEU A 199 5.05 0.92 4.40
N SER A 200 3.94 1.33 5.03
CA SER A 200 2.79 0.44 5.27
C SER A 200 2.22 -0.11 3.98
N VAL A 201 2.05 0.74 2.96
CA VAL A 201 1.51 0.34 1.66
C VAL A 201 2.45 -0.67 0.99
N VAL A 202 3.76 -0.40 0.96
CA VAL A 202 4.75 -1.34 0.41
C VAL A 202 4.72 -2.67 1.16
N ARG A 203 4.70 -2.64 2.50
CA ARG A 203 4.65 -3.84 3.34
C ARG A 203 3.38 -4.66 3.11
N ALA A 204 2.23 -3.99 3.00
CA ALA A 204 0.96 -4.64 2.71
C ALA A 204 0.98 -5.25 1.31
N PHE A 205 1.44 -4.52 0.29
CA PHE A 205 1.54 -5.02 -1.09
C PHE A 205 2.43 -6.27 -1.20
N GLN A 206 3.57 -6.28 -0.52
CA GLN A 206 4.49 -7.44 -0.50
C GLN A 206 3.86 -8.70 0.13
N LYS A 207 2.83 -8.55 0.96
CA LYS A 207 2.08 -9.69 1.51
C LYS A 207 1.20 -10.36 0.46
N TYR A 208 0.82 -9.66 -0.60
CA TYR A 208 -0.09 -10.13 -1.65
C TYR A 208 0.59 -10.11 -3.02
N PRO A 209 1.50 -11.07 -3.31
CA PRO A 209 2.16 -11.19 -4.61
C PRO A 209 1.19 -11.77 -5.67
N THR A 210 0.24 -10.94 -6.12
CA THR A 210 -0.90 -11.36 -6.96
C THR A 210 -0.47 -12.08 -8.23
N TRP A 211 0.56 -11.59 -8.91
CA TRP A 211 1.05 -12.22 -10.14
C TRP A 211 1.54 -13.64 -9.86
N GLU A 212 2.35 -13.83 -8.82
CA GLU A 212 2.93 -15.11 -8.44
C GLU A 212 1.85 -16.11 -8.00
N ILE A 213 0.83 -15.65 -7.27
CA ILE A 213 -0.29 -16.48 -6.83
C ILE A 213 -1.09 -16.99 -8.05
N LEU A 214 -1.39 -16.11 -9.00
CA LEU A 214 -2.10 -16.47 -10.23
C LEU A 214 -1.25 -17.40 -11.11
N ALA A 215 0.04 -17.08 -11.29
CA ALA A 215 0.98 -17.87 -12.07
C ALA A 215 1.14 -19.30 -11.52
N ALA A 216 1.19 -19.46 -10.19
CA ALA A 216 1.23 -20.76 -9.52
C ALA A 216 -0.01 -21.63 -9.81
N SER A 217 -1.13 -21.00 -10.16
CA SER A 217 -2.39 -21.67 -10.56
C SER A 217 -2.56 -21.78 -12.08
N GLY A 218 -1.53 -21.45 -12.87
CA GLY A 218 -1.59 -21.50 -14.34
C GLY A 218 -2.34 -20.32 -14.99
N ILE A 219 -2.61 -19.25 -14.23
CA ILE A 219 -3.28 -18.05 -14.72
C ILE A 219 -2.21 -17.02 -15.08
N TYR A 220 -2.03 -16.77 -16.37
CA TYR A 220 -1.02 -15.86 -16.90
C TYR A 220 -1.65 -14.80 -17.78
N PRO A 221 -1.01 -13.62 -17.90
CA PRO A 221 -1.41 -12.64 -18.89
C PRO A 221 -1.44 -13.27 -20.30
N SER A 222 -2.53 -13.08 -21.04
CA SER A 222 -2.77 -13.69 -22.34
C SER A 222 -3.66 -12.84 -23.24
N ASN A 223 -3.36 -12.87 -24.54
CA ASN A 223 -4.19 -12.23 -25.58
C ASN A 223 -5.06 -13.26 -26.33
N THR A 224 -5.04 -14.53 -25.91
CA THR A 224 -5.71 -15.64 -26.59
C THR A 224 -6.52 -16.54 -25.67
N THR A 225 -6.44 -16.34 -24.35
CA THR A 225 -7.16 -17.14 -23.36
C THR A 225 -7.86 -16.23 -22.38
N THR A 226 -9.06 -16.64 -21.98
CA THR A 226 -9.85 -16.01 -20.92
C THR A 226 -9.98 -16.94 -19.72
N TYR A 227 -10.39 -16.37 -18.60
CA TYR A 227 -10.61 -17.07 -17.34
C TYR A 227 -12.04 -16.86 -16.84
N THR A 228 -12.49 -17.69 -15.91
CA THR A 228 -13.71 -17.44 -15.14
C THR A 228 -13.38 -16.69 -13.86
N LEU A 229 -14.35 -15.92 -13.35
CA LEU A 229 -14.22 -15.23 -12.07
C LEU A 229 -13.85 -16.20 -10.94
N SER A 230 -14.53 -17.35 -10.92
CA SER A 230 -14.30 -18.41 -9.94
C SER A 230 -12.89 -19.01 -9.99
N GLN A 231 -12.27 -19.10 -11.17
CA GLN A 231 -10.89 -19.58 -11.29
C GLN A 231 -9.90 -18.62 -10.65
N ILE A 232 -10.04 -17.31 -10.93
CA ILE A 232 -9.16 -16.27 -10.39
C ILE A 232 -9.35 -16.17 -8.87
N GLN A 233 -10.59 -16.05 -8.39
CA GLN A 233 -10.88 -15.99 -6.96
C GLN A 233 -10.41 -17.23 -6.19
N ALA A 234 -10.56 -18.43 -6.76
CA ALA A 234 -10.08 -19.66 -6.13
C ALA A 234 -8.56 -19.69 -5.99
N ALA A 235 -7.83 -19.23 -7.02
CA ALA A 235 -6.37 -19.14 -6.98
C ALA A 235 -5.89 -18.17 -5.89
N LEU A 236 -6.51 -16.98 -5.82
CA LEU A 236 -6.18 -15.97 -4.81
C LEU A 236 -6.52 -16.46 -3.39
N LYS A 237 -7.74 -16.95 -3.17
CA LYS A 237 -8.19 -17.48 -1.87
C LYS A 237 -7.31 -18.60 -1.35
N ALA A 238 -6.82 -19.48 -2.22
CA ALA A 238 -5.97 -20.60 -1.82
C ALA A 238 -4.68 -20.16 -1.12
N GLN A 239 -4.15 -18.97 -1.44
CA GLN A 239 -2.93 -18.43 -0.82
C GLN A 239 -3.22 -17.42 0.29
N THR A 240 -4.26 -16.59 0.14
CA THR A 240 -4.55 -15.49 1.07
C THR A 240 -5.49 -15.90 2.22
N GLY A 241 -6.21 -17.01 2.06
CA GLY A 241 -7.23 -17.48 2.99
C GLY A 241 -8.62 -16.85 2.82
N ALA A 242 -8.75 -15.85 1.95
CA ALA A 242 -9.98 -15.08 1.75
C ALA A 242 -10.21 -14.70 0.29
N VAL A 243 -11.47 -14.51 -0.10
CA VAL A 243 -11.88 -14.09 -1.44
C VAL A 243 -11.70 -12.58 -1.56
N PRO A 244 -10.78 -12.08 -2.41
CA PRO A 244 -10.66 -10.65 -2.66
C PRO A 244 -11.76 -10.16 -3.63
N TYR A 245 -11.96 -8.85 -3.66
CA TYR A 245 -12.69 -8.19 -4.73
C TYR A 245 -11.86 -8.22 -6.01
N LEU A 246 -12.51 -8.35 -7.16
CA LEU A 246 -11.89 -8.23 -8.48
C LEU A 246 -12.65 -7.16 -9.27
N GLY A 247 -11.89 -6.18 -9.74
CA GLY A 247 -12.40 -5.10 -10.59
C GLY A 247 -12.17 -5.44 -12.06
N CYS A 248 -13.22 -5.35 -12.88
CA CYS A 248 -13.08 -5.41 -14.32
C CYS A 248 -13.74 -4.24 -15.03
N GLY A 249 -13.02 -3.70 -16.02
CA GLY A 249 -13.52 -2.71 -16.95
C GLY A 249 -13.69 -3.26 -18.37
N GLY A 250 -13.58 -2.34 -19.33
CA GLY A 250 -13.83 -2.58 -20.75
C GLY A 250 -15.29 -2.90 -21.09
N GLU A 251 -15.53 -3.28 -22.34
CA GLU A 251 -16.86 -3.70 -22.76
C GLU A 251 -17.31 -4.97 -22.00
N ASN A 252 -18.47 -4.90 -21.36
CA ASN A 252 -19.09 -5.98 -20.58
C ASN A 252 -18.36 -6.41 -19.29
N ASN A 253 -17.50 -5.56 -18.71
CA ASN A 253 -16.72 -5.84 -17.49
C ASN A 253 -15.93 -7.15 -17.59
N THR A 254 -15.20 -7.30 -18.70
CA THR A 254 -14.42 -8.51 -18.99
C THR A 254 -12.92 -8.29 -18.97
N ILE A 255 -12.43 -7.08 -18.71
CA ILE A 255 -10.99 -6.80 -18.64
C ILE A 255 -10.59 -6.69 -17.18
N LEU A 256 -9.76 -7.61 -16.69
CA LEU A 256 -9.29 -7.57 -15.31
C LEU A 256 -8.35 -6.39 -15.10
N GLU A 257 -8.70 -5.51 -14.16
CA GLU A 257 -8.01 -4.24 -13.91
C GLU A 257 -7.58 -4.11 -12.45
N GLU A 258 -8.36 -4.62 -11.49
CA GLU A 258 -8.08 -4.44 -10.06
C GLU A 258 -8.24 -5.70 -9.22
N VAL A 259 -7.53 -5.74 -8.10
CA VAL A 259 -7.78 -6.67 -6.99
C VAL A 259 -7.66 -5.94 -5.66
N TRP A 260 -8.64 -6.13 -4.77
CA TRP A 260 -8.62 -5.54 -3.43
C TRP A 260 -8.64 -6.62 -2.35
N TYR A 261 -7.63 -6.60 -1.48
CA TYR A 261 -7.49 -7.54 -0.37
C TYR A 261 -7.97 -6.88 0.93
N TYR A 262 -9.06 -7.40 1.48
CA TYR A 262 -9.69 -6.88 2.70
C TYR A 262 -9.04 -7.47 3.94
N ASN A 263 -8.81 -6.63 4.95
CA ASN A 263 -8.17 -7.04 6.18
C ASN A 263 -8.77 -6.38 7.41
N HIS A 264 -8.79 -7.13 8.51
CA HIS A 264 -8.73 -6.53 9.84
C HIS A 264 -7.28 -6.47 10.32
N VAL A 265 -6.96 -5.49 11.16
CA VAL A 265 -5.60 -5.23 11.64
C VAL A 265 -5.55 -5.41 13.16
N LEU A 266 -4.60 -6.23 13.62
CA LEU A 266 -4.22 -6.31 15.03
C LEU A 266 -3.02 -5.38 15.25
N GLY A 267 -3.20 -4.34 16.05
CA GLY A 267 -2.24 -3.25 16.20
C GLY A 267 -2.49 -2.16 15.15
N THR A 268 -1.42 -1.62 14.55
CA THR A 268 -1.52 -0.49 13.59
C THR A 268 -1.25 -0.90 12.15
N GLU A 269 -1.63 -0.08 11.18
CA GLU A 269 -1.37 -0.29 9.76
C GLU A 269 0.13 -0.31 9.43
N GLN A 270 0.96 0.40 10.20
CA GLN A 270 2.42 0.46 10.02
C GLN A 270 3.15 -0.81 10.43
N PHE A 271 2.74 -1.43 11.55
CA PHE A 271 3.52 -2.53 12.15
C PHE A 271 2.69 -3.74 12.59
N GLY A 272 1.37 -3.63 12.58
CA GLY A 272 0.43 -4.66 12.99
C GLY A 272 0.33 -5.85 12.04
N GLN A 273 -0.50 -6.81 12.45
CA GLN A 273 -0.79 -8.04 11.71
C GLN A 273 -2.11 -7.91 10.96
N PHE A 274 -2.07 -8.23 9.67
CA PHE A 274 -3.25 -8.18 8.80
C PHE A 274 -3.89 -9.57 8.78
N LYS A 275 -5.17 -9.65 9.11
CA LYS A 275 -6.00 -10.85 8.97
C LYS A 275 -6.89 -10.66 7.75
N SER A 276 -6.63 -11.45 6.70
CA SER A 276 -7.43 -11.43 5.48
C SER A 276 -8.88 -11.85 5.79
N ILE A 277 -9.84 -11.11 5.24
CA ILE A 277 -11.27 -11.41 5.30
C ILE A 277 -11.85 -11.45 3.89
N ASP A 278 -12.97 -12.14 3.70
CA ASP A 278 -13.67 -12.12 2.41
C ASP A 278 -14.13 -10.68 2.13
N ALA A 279 -14.04 -10.25 0.88
CA ALA A 279 -14.56 -8.95 0.44
C ALA A 279 -16.06 -8.86 0.74
N ASP A 280 -16.50 -7.70 1.22
CA ASP A 280 -17.91 -7.38 1.45
C ASP A 280 -18.60 -6.81 0.19
N GLU A 281 -17.82 -6.35 -0.79
CA GLU A 281 -18.29 -5.93 -2.11
C GLU A 281 -18.26 -7.08 -3.15
N GLU A 282 -19.28 -7.13 -4.01
CA GLU A 282 -19.31 -8.04 -5.15
C GLU A 282 -18.37 -7.59 -6.26
N SER A 283 -17.59 -8.52 -6.81
CA SER A 283 -16.74 -8.28 -7.99
C SER A 283 -17.54 -7.66 -9.15
N SER A 284 -16.98 -6.62 -9.79
CA SER A 284 -17.57 -6.03 -10.99
C SER A 284 -17.39 -6.87 -12.26
N CYS A 285 -16.48 -7.85 -12.23
CA CYS A 285 -16.20 -8.77 -13.34
C CYS A 285 -17.36 -9.70 -13.72
N ASN A 286 -17.48 -9.97 -15.02
CA ASN A 286 -18.35 -11.03 -15.51
C ASN A 286 -17.90 -12.42 -14.99
N SER A 287 -18.86 -13.32 -14.77
CA SER A 287 -18.59 -14.70 -14.33
C SER A 287 -17.65 -15.49 -15.25
N THR A 288 -17.63 -15.18 -16.55
CA THR A 288 -16.81 -15.87 -17.56
C THR A 288 -16.25 -14.88 -18.58
N GLY A 289 -15.21 -15.30 -19.31
CA GLY A 289 -14.66 -14.50 -20.40
C GLY A 289 -13.75 -13.37 -19.95
N ILE A 290 -13.18 -13.45 -18.73
CA ILE A 290 -12.28 -12.44 -18.19
C ILE A 290 -10.94 -12.50 -18.92
N TRP A 291 -10.54 -11.38 -19.50
CA TRP A 291 -9.24 -11.11 -20.08
C TRP A 291 -8.28 -10.58 -19.03
N TYR A 292 -7.14 -11.27 -18.91
CA TYR A 292 -5.98 -10.79 -18.18
C TYR A 292 -4.90 -10.51 -19.22
N TYR A 293 -4.84 -9.29 -19.75
CA TYR A 293 -4.07 -9.01 -20.98
C TYR A 293 -2.56 -8.95 -20.75
N LYS A 294 -1.78 -9.34 -21.78
CA LYS A 294 -0.33 -9.16 -21.78
C LYS A 294 0.06 -7.69 -21.93
N ARG A 295 1.10 -7.28 -21.22
CA ARG A 295 1.84 -6.04 -21.46
C ARG A 295 2.68 -6.14 -22.73
N THR A 296 2.98 -5.01 -23.34
CA THR A 296 3.92 -4.94 -24.46
C THR A 296 5.36 -4.82 -23.93
N PRO A 297 6.39 -5.28 -24.65
CA PRO A 297 7.78 -5.10 -24.21
C PRO A 297 8.20 -3.64 -24.00
N THR A 298 7.48 -2.69 -24.61
CA THR A 298 7.72 -1.25 -24.48
C THR A 298 7.00 -0.61 -23.30
N SER A 299 6.04 -1.29 -22.68
CA SER A 299 5.29 -0.78 -21.52
C SER A 299 5.74 -1.39 -20.19
N GLU A 300 6.68 -2.34 -20.21
CA GLU A 300 7.20 -3.00 -19.00
C GLU A 300 8.72 -2.97 -18.91
N ARG A 301 9.26 -3.17 -17.70
CA ARG A 301 10.69 -3.33 -17.43
C ARG A 301 10.94 -4.42 -16.39
N ASP A 302 12.11 -5.04 -16.42
CA ASP A 302 12.52 -5.93 -15.33
C ASP A 302 12.93 -5.06 -14.11
N VAL A 303 12.30 -5.35 -12.98
CA VAL A 303 12.51 -4.66 -11.70
C VAL A 303 13.10 -5.58 -10.65
N ARG A 304 13.25 -6.88 -10.96
CA ARG A 304 13.86 -7.83 -10.03
C ARG A 304 15.33 -7.48 -9.91
N THR A 305 15.77 -7.22 -8.68
CA THR A 305 17.20 -7.12 -8.41
C THR A 305 17.84 -8.45 -8.77
N MET A 306 18.88 -8.43 -9.61
CA MET A 306 19.63 -9.65 -9.87
C MET A 306 20.05 -10.25 -8.52
N PRO A 307 19.93 -11.59 -8.31
CA PRO A 307 20.23 -12.23 -7.03
C PRO A 307 21.71 -12.15 -6.58
N CYS A 308 22.53 -11.31 -7.20
CA CYS A 308 23.95 -11.11 -6.89
C CYS A 308 24.27 -9.75 -6.25
N SER A 309 23.30 -8.85 -6.07
CA SER A 309 23.51 -7.61 -5.30
C SER A 309 22.89 -7.74 -3.92
N PHE A 310 23.63 -8.41 -3.03
CA PHE A 310 23.43 -8.27 -1.59
C PHE A 310 23.78 -6.82 -1.22
N PHE A 311 22.83 -6.10 -0.63
CA PHE A 311 23.08 -4.89 0.16
C PHE A 311 23.39 -5.27 1.61
#